data_AF-A0A8H7V3U4-F1
#
_entry.id   AF-A0A8H7V3U4-F1
#
_cell.length_a   1.000
_cell.length_b   1.000
_cell.length_c   1.000
_cell.angle_alpha   90.00
_cell.angle_beta   90.00
_cell.angle_gamma   90.00
#
_symmetry.space_group_name_H-M   'P 1'
#
loop_
_entity.id
_entity.type
_entity.pdbx_description
1 polymer ?
#
loop_
_entity_poly.entity_id
_entity_poly.type
_entity_poly.pdbx_seq_one_letter_code
_entity_poly.pdbx_strand_id
1 'polypeptide(L)'
;MFKNFIQQQIRTKITVRKLDTSASVKRPTPILLLRTEPNNEWSLSMQNKLSQLGYFTVDAAIHLPEKKEGESLLDTCYKELTKATSDLSFFPPLLISHGDKAARISQKFVSNKPVSGLVMMDSDTVSDLTEFPLSEFEPRFPICMISKGPPPEFLDGWIDHLPLKKGQELKDLEQWMDQVGM
;
A
#
# COMPACT_ATOMS: atom_id res chain seq x y z
N MET A 1 40.45 5.19 27.37
CA MET A 1 39.48 6.22 26.96
C MET A 1 38.69 5.65 25.78
N PHE A 2 37.63 4.88 26.04
CA PHE A 2 36.82 4.23 24.99
C PHE A 2 35.73 5.20 24.54
N LYS A 3 35.72 5.57 23.26
CA LYS A 3 34.67 6.37 22.63
C LYS A 3 33.42 5.51 22.51
N ASN A 4 32.37 5.84 23.25
CA ASN A 4 31.03 5.33 23.01
C ASN A 4 30.55 5.88 21.67
N PHE A 5 30.60 5.06 20.62
CA PHE A 5 29.82 5.29 19.42
C PHE A 5 28.36 5.01 19.76
N ILE A 6 27.57 6.07 19.94
CA ILE A 6 26.11 5.94 19.92
C ILE A 6 25.74 5.65 18.47
N GLN A 7 25.55 4.37 18.15
CA GLN A 7 24.95 3.95 16.89
C GLN A 7 23.49 4.41 16.94
N GLN A 8 23.19 5.55 16.31
CA GLN A 8 21.82 5.99 16.11
C GLN A 8 21.12 4.94 15.25
N GLN A 9 20.30 4.09 15.85
CA GLN A 9 19.41 3.21 15.11
C GLN A 9 18.47 4.09 14.28
N ILE A 10 18.71 4.16 12.97
CA ILE A 10 17.80 4.81 12.02
C ILE A 10 16.55 3.93 11.96
N ARG A 11 15.51 4.29 12.71
CA ARG A 11 14.23 3.58 12.74
C ARG A 11 13.39 3.98 11.53
N THR A 12 12.92 2.99 10.78
CA THR A 12 11.82 3.17 9.83
C THR A 12 10.62 3.73 10.60
N LYS A 13 10.11 4.89 10.17
CA LYS A 13 8.97 5.55 10.82
C LYS A 13 7.76 5.43 9.91
N ILE A 14 6.65 4.91 10.44
CA ILE A 14 5.36 5.01 9.75
C ILE A 14 4.57 6.19 10.32
N THR A 15 4.12 7.08 9.44
CA THR A 15 3.15 8.11 9.78
C THR A 15 1.77 7.63 9.35
N VAL A 16 0.82 7.60 10.28
CA VAL A 16 -0.56 7.17 10.02
C VAL A 16 -1.51 8.37 10.11
N ARG A 17 -2.38 8.55 9.12
CA ARG A 17 -3.45 9.57 9.13
C ARG A 17 -4.78 8.91 8.80
N LYS A 18 -5.77 9.10 9.68
CA LYS A 18 -7.12 8.54 9.50
C LYS A 18 -8.05 9.63 8.99
N LEU A 19 -8.94 9.29 8.07
CA LEU A 19 -10.05 10.14 7.64
C LEU A 19 -11.34 9.31 7.69
N ASP A 20 -12.33 9.82 8.44
CA ASP A 20 -13.66 9.22 8.48
C ASP A 20 -14.46 9.58 7.23
N THR A 21 -15.51 8.81 6.97
CA THR A 21 -16.41 9.05 5.85
C THR A 21 -17.21 10.35 6.01
N SER A 22 -17.42 11.04 4.89
CA SER A 22 -18.32 12.20 4.80
C SER A 22 -19.69 11.86 4.22
N ALA A 23 -19.90 10.60 3.78
CA ALA A 23 -21.15 10.15 3.18
C ALA A 23 -22.18 9.70 4.23
N SER A 24 -23.46 9.76 3.85
CA SER A 24 -24.58 9.27 4.67
C SER A 24 -24.60 7.76 4.81
N VAL A 25 -24.17 7.03 3.78
CA VAL A 25 -24.04 5.57 3.77
C VAL A 25 -22.57 5.23 4.04
N LYS A 26 -22.32 4.44 5.08
CA LYS A 26 -20.97 4.00 5.46
C LYS A 26 -20.68 2.62 4.86
N ARG A 27 -19.51 2.48 4.24
CA ARG A 27 -18.99 1.19 3.76
C ARG A 27 -18.21 0.52 4.90
N PRO A 28 -18.42 -0.79 5.16
CA PRO A 28 -17.81 -1.48 6.30
C PRO A 28 -16.31 -1.76 6.11
N THR A 29 -15.87 -1.96 4.87
CA THR A 29 -14.48 -2.27 4.52
C THR A 29 -13.62 -1.01 4.63
N PRO A 30 -12.60 -0.96 5.51
CA PRO A 30 -11.70 0.18 5.55
C PRO A 30 -10.74 0.15 4.36
N ILE A 31 -10.28 1.32 3.92
CA ILE A 31 -9.24 1.44 2.90
C ILE A 31 -7.93 1.86 3.53
N LEU A 32 -6.86 1.11 3.27
CA LEU A 32 -5.51 1.40 3.69
C LEU A 32 -4.71 1.89 2.47
N LEU A 33 -4.36 3.17 2.46
CA LEU A 33 -3.51 3.77 1.45
C LEU A 33 -2.05 3.68 1.92
N LEU A 34 -1.19 3.05 1.12
CA LEU A 34 0.22 2.86 1.43
C LEU A 34 1.10 3.66 0.46
N ARG A 35 2.04 4.44 1.02
CA ARG A 35 3.04 5.17 0.23
C ARG A 35 4.41 5.18 0.91
N THR A 36 5.46 5.28 0.12
CA THR A 36 6.84 5.48 0.58
C THR A 36 7.36 6.88 0.31
N GLU A 37 6.64 7.68 -0.48
CA GLU A 37 7.02 9.05 -0.82
C GLU A 37 6.58 10.04 0.28
N PRO A 38 7.37 11.08 0.56
CA PRO A 38 7.03 12.08 1.58
C PRO A 38 5.84 12.95 1.16
N ASN A 39 5.65 13.18 -0.15
CA ASN A 39 4.49 13.88 -0.68
C ASN A 39 3.20 13.11 -0.36
N ASN A 40 2.16 13.82 0.09
CA ASN A 40 0.88 13.26 0.48
C ASN A 40 -0.28 13.70 -0.43
N GLU A 41 -0.02 14.47 -1.49
CA GLU A 41 -1.06 14.99 -2.39
C GLU A 41 -1.95 13.89 -2.97
N TRP A 42 -1.33 12.80 -3.46
CA TRP A 42 -2.05 11.63 -3.95
C TRP A 42 -2.95 11.02 -2.87
N SER A 43 -2.38 10.70 -1.70
CA SER A 43 -3.13 10.08 -0.62
C SER A 43 -4.26 10.98 -0.13
N LEU A 44 -4.02 12.28 0.00
CA LEU A 44 -5.04 13.24 0.45
C LEU A 44 -6.18 13.35 -0.56
N SER A 45 -5.85 13.40 -1.85
CA SER A 45 -6.85 13.37 -2.93
C SER A 45 -7.70 12.10 -2.84
N MET A 46 -7.07 10.94 -2.67
CA MET A 46 -7.78 9.65 -2.56
C MET A 46 -8.63 9.58 -1.31
N GLN A 47 -8.10 9.97 -0.14
CA GLN A 47 -8.88 9.99 1.10
C GLN A 47 -10.14 10.85 0.95
N ASN A 48 -10.02 12.06 0.38
CA ASN A 48 -11.18 12.93 0.18
C ASN A 48 -12.24 12.28 -0.72
N LYS A 49 -11.83 11.73 -1.86
CA LYS A 49 -12.75 11.09 -2.83
C LYS A 49 -13.42 9.84 -2.25
N LEU A 50 -12.65 8.95 -1.64
CA LEU A 50 -13.15 7.73 -1.00
C LEU A 50 -14.05 8.02 0.21
N SER A 51 -13.81 9.13 0.93
CA SER A 51 -14.68 9.56 2.03
C SER A 51 -16.09 9.91 1.54
N GLN A 52 -16.20 10.45 0.32
CA GLN A 52 -17.48 10.80 -0.29
C GLN A 52 -18.26 9.55 -0.76
N LEU A 53 -17.55 8.44 -0.98
CA LEU A 53 -18.12 7.14 -1.34
C LEU A 53 -18.52 6.28 -0.14
N GLY A 54 -18.27 6.75 1.09
CA GLY A 54 -18.64 6.03 2.30
C GLY A 54 -17.51 5.31 3.01
N TYR A 55 -16.28 5.34 2.48
CA TYR A 55 -15.17 4.58 3.05
C TYR A 55 -14.44 5.35 4.16
N PHE A 56 -14.14 4.64 5.24
CA PHE A 56 -13.12 5.04 6.20
C PHE A 56 -11.74 4.76 5.61
N THR A 57 -10.84 5.74 5.64
CA THR A 57 -9.51 5.63 5.00
C THR A 57 -8.38 5.86 5.99
N VAL A 58 -7.28 5.16 5.78
CA VAL A 58 -6.03 5.30 6.54
C VAL A 58 -4.87 5.47 5.59
N ASP A 59 -4.21 6.62 5.63
CA ASP A 59 -2.93 6.88 4.96
C ASP A 59 -1.78 6.39 5.84
N ALA A 60 -0.98 5.46 5.34
CA ALA A 60 0.22 4.94 5.95
C ALA A 60 1.43 5.32 5.10
N ALA A 61 2.26 6.23 5.62
CA ALA A 61 3.46 6.70 4.97
C ALA A 61 4.71 6.07 5.60
N ILE A 62 5.39 5.21 4.87
CA ILE A 62 6.63 4.55 5.31
C ILE A 62 7.82 5.44 4.96
N HIS A 63 8.55 5.89 5.98
CA HIS A 63 9.81 6.62 5.81
C HIS A 63 10.94 5.60 5.74
N LEU A 64 11.48 5.41 4.54
CA LEU A 64 12.57 4.47 4.31
C LEU A 64 13.90 5.04 4.86
N PRO A 65 14.64 4.29 5.69
CA PRO A 65 15.96 4.67 6.14
C PRO A 65 16.95 4.65 4.97
N GLU A 66 17.99 5.51 5.03
CA GLU A 66 18.98 5.63 3.95
C GLU A 66 19.92 4.41 3.85
N LYS A 67 20.15 3.69 4.95
CA LYS A 67 20.86 2.39 5.00
C LYS A 67 20.46 1.63 6.27
N LYS A 68 20.32 0.31 6.18
CA LYS A 68 20.31 -0.59 7.34
C LYS A 68 21.33 -1.71 7.15
N GLU A 69 22.27 -1.84 8.08
CA GLU A 69 23.11 -3.02 8.19
C GLU A 69 22.34 -4.12 8.94
N GLY A 70 22.22 -5.31 8.34
CA GLY A 70 21.87 -6.56 9.04
C GLY A 70 20.42 -7.04 8.99
N GLU A 71 19.43 -6.23 8.58
CA GLU A 71 18.03 -6.67 8.43
C GLU A 71 17.45 -6.22 7.08
N SER A 72 16.70 -7.11 6.42
CA SER A 72 15.97 -6.79 5.18
C SER A 72 15.08 -5.56 5.40
N LEU A 73 15.26 -4.54 4.56
CA LEU A 73 14.44 -3.33 4.61
C LEU A 73 12.96 -3.65 4.40
N LEU A 74 12.67 -4.58 3.51
CA LEU A 74 11.32 -5.08 3.26
C LEU A 74 10.69 -5.72 4.52
N ASP A 75 11.45 -6.52 5.27
CA ASP A 75 10.94 -7.13 6.51
C ASP A 75 10.71 -6.09 7.62
N THR A 76 11.56 -5.06 7.69
CA THR A 76 11.31 -3.92 8.59
C THR A 76 9.99 -3.23 8.23
N CYS A 77 9.79 -2.92 6.95
CA CYS A 77 8.57 -2.26 6.46
C CYS A 77 7.32 -3.12 6.76
N TYR A 78 7.42 -4.43 6.56
CA TYR A 78 6.36 -5.39 6.91
C TYR A 78 5.99 -5.34 8.39
N LYS A 79 6.98 -5.39 9.30
CA LYS A 79 6.75 -5.35 10.75
C LYS A 79 6.08 -4.05 11.18
N GLU A 80 6.58 -2.93 10.68
CA GLU A 80 6.00 -1.61 10.99
C GLU A 80 4.58 -1.49 10.44
N LEU A 81 4.32 -1.95 9.20
CA LEU A 81 2.97 -1.92 8.62
C LEU A 81 2.01 -2.83 9.40
N THR A 82 2.46 -4.01 9.82
CA THR A 82 1.68 -4.93 10.67
C THR A 82 1.28 -4.26 11.98
N LYS A 83 2.21 -3.53 12.61
CA LYS A 83 1.95 -2.78 13.83
C LYS A 83 1.02 -1.59 13.58
N ALA A 84 1.20 -0.86 12.50
CA ALA A 84 0.35 0.29 12.15
C ALA A 84 -1.09 -0.12 11.81
N THR A 85 -1.29 -1.38 11.39
CA THR A 85 -2.57 -1.93 10.95
C THR A 85 -3.23 -2.84 11.97
N SER A 86 -2.62 -3.07 13.15
CA SER A 86 -3.17 -3.97 14.17
C SER A 86 -4.52 -3.49 14.72
N ASP A 87 -4.71 -2.18 14.75
CA ASP A 87 -5.89 -1.53 15.34
C ASP A 87 -6.89 -1.08 14.26
N LEU A 88 -6.68 -1.50 13.01
CA LEU A 88 -7.64 -1.25 11.93
C LEU A 88 -8.77 -2.26 12.03
N SER A 89 -10.00 -1.75 11.93
CA SER A 89 -11.33 -2.37 11.81
C SER A 89 -11.48 -3.89 11.98
N PHE A 90 -12.65 -4.32 12.45
CA PHE A 90 -13.05 -5.73 12.42
C PHE A 90 -13.03 -6.36 11.01
N PHE A 91 -13.14 -5.56 9.95
CA PHE A 91 -13.10 -6.05 8.56
C PHE A 91 -11.71 -5.92 7.95
N PRO A 92 -11.20 -6.95 7.22
CA PRO A 92 -9.95 -6.85 6.49
C PRO A 92 -9.97 -5.65 5.52
N PRO A 93 -8.89 -4.85 5.43
CA PRO A 93 -8.89 -3.66 4.58
C PRO A 93 -8.83 -3.98 3.09
N LEU A 94 -9.24 -3.03 2.25
CA LEU A 94 -8.72 -2.90 0.89
C LEU A 94 -7.38 -2.15 0.97
N LEU A 95 -6.29 -2.79 0.56
CA LEU A 95 -4.94 -2.18 0.57
C LEU A 95 -4.65 -1.58 -0.80
N ILE A 96 -4.38 -0.27 -0.86
CA ILE A 96 -4.03 0.46 -2.09
C ILE A 96 -2.63 1.03 -1.93
N SER A 97 -1.66 0.52 -2.68
CA SER A 97 -0.29 1.03 -2.71
C SER A 97 -0.04 1.94 -3.90
N HIS A 98 0.72 3.01 -3.69
CA HIS A 98 1.17 3.92 -4.73
C HIS A 98 2.70 3.97 -4.83
N GLY A 99 3.21 3.63 -6.02
CA GLY A 99 4.63 3.52 -6.34
C GLY A 99 5.20 2.12 -6.11
N ASP A 100 6.24 1.79 -6.85
CA ASP A 100 6.80 0.43 -6.94
C ASP A 100 7.23 -0.13 -5.58
N LYS A 101 7.89 0.67 -4.74
CA LYS A 101 8.33 0.24 -3.41
C LYS A 101 7.14 -0.07 -2.50
N ALA A 102 6.10 0.76 -2.52
CA ALA A 102 4.88 0.51 -1.76
C ALA A 102 4.18 -0.76 -2.26
N ALA A 103 4.13 -0.99 -3.58
CA ALA A 103 3.57 -2.22 -4.15
C ALA A 103 4.31 -3.48 -3.68
N ARG A 104 5.65 -3.46 -3.63
CA ARG A 104 6.46 -4.58 -3.10
C ARG A 104 6.23 -4.82 -1.60
N ILE A 105 6.13 -3.75 -0.82
CA ILE A 105 5.80 -3.85 0.62
C ILE A 105 4.39 -4.42 0.81
N SER A 106 3.41 -3.99 0.01
CA SER A 106 2.05 -4.54 0.02
C SER A 106 2.04 -6.02 -0.32
N GLN A 107 2.76 -6.46 -1.36
CA GLN A 107 2.87 -7.88 -1.73
C GLN A 107 3.40 -8.72 -0.56
N LYS A 108 4.50 -8.29 0.07
CA LYS A 108 5.05 -8.95 1.26
C LYS A 108 4.06 -9.00 2.43
N PHE A 109 3.28 -7.94 2.61
CA PHE A 109 2.28 -7.87 3.66
C PHE A 109 1.15 -8.88 3.43
N VAL A 110 0.56 -8.85 2.23
CA VAL A 110 -0.60 -9.70 1.93
C VAL A 110 -0.24 -11.18 1.77
N SER A 111 1.02 -11.49 1.41
CA SER A 111 1.49 -12.88 1.37
C SER A 111 1.47 -13.55 2.75
N ASN A 112 1.46 -12.76 3.83
CA ASN A 112 1.43 -13.26 5.22
C ASN A 112 0.09 -12.96 5.93
N LYS A 113 -0.69 -11.97 5.44
CA LYS A 113 -1.93 -11.52 6.05
C LYS A 113 -2.97 -11.20 4.97
N PRO A 114 -3.97 -12.07 4.74
CA PRO A 114 -5.01 -11.82 3.76
C PRO A 114 -5.76 -10.50 4.03
N VAL A 115 -6.15 -9.84 2.95
CA VAL A 115 -6.90 -8.57 2.93
C VAL A 115 -8.17 -8.75 2.11
N SER A 116 -9.09 -7.78 2.14
CA SER A 116 -10.32 -7.83 1.31
C SER A 116 -10.01 -7.62 -0.18
N GLY A 117 -8.92 -6.91 -0.47
CA GLY A 117 -8.35 -6.80 -1.81
C GLY A 117 -7.03 -6.04 -1.80
N LEU A 118 -6.29 -6.14 -2.89
CA LEU A 118 -5.03 -5.42 -3.10
C LEU A 118 -5.07 -4.64 -4.41
N VAL A 119 -4.70 -3.36 -4.35
CA VAL A 119 -4.48 -2.51 -5.52
C VAL A 119 -3.03 -2.03 -5.52
N MET A 120 -2.32 -2.27 -6.61
CA MET A 120 -0.95 -1.82 -6.83
C MET A 120 -0.95 -0.79 -7.95
N MET A 121 -0.68 0.47 -7.63
CA MET A 121 -0.58 1.55 -8.61
C MET A 121 0.89 1.89 -8.82
N ASP A 122 1.35 1.83 -10.07
CA ASP A 122 2.65 2.37 -10.47
C ASP A 122 2.70 3.88 -10.21
N SER A 123 3.90 4.39 -9.95
CA SER A 123 4.17 5.82 -10.02
C SER A 123 4.87 6.18 -11.34
N ASP A 124 4.88 7.46 -11.69
CA ASP A 124 5.69 7.96 -12.80
C ASP A 124 7.21 7.90 -12.50
N THR A 125 7.60 7.53 -11.29
CA THR A 125 8.98 7.54 -10.77
C THR A 125 9.60 6.15 -10.80
N VAL A 126 10.68 5.99 -11.58
CA VAL A 126 11.46 4.74 -11.56
C VAL A 126 12.17 4.60 -10.22
N SER A 127 11.93 3.48 -9.53
CA SER A 127 12.51 3.18 -8.23
C SER A 127 13.57 2.07 -8.32
N ASP A 128 14.65 2.19 -7.54
CA ASP A 128 15.52 1.04 -7.25
C ASP A 128 14.77 0.06 -6.33
N LEU A 129 14.63 -1.19 -6.77
CA LEU A 129 13.91 -2.26 -6.10
C LEU A 129 14.81 -3.37 -5.56
N THR A 130 16.14 -3.18 -5.57
CA THR A 130 17.11 -4.19 -5.12
C THR A 130 16.84 -4.67 -3.69
N GLU A 131 16.42 -3.76 -2.80
CA GLU A 131 16.06 -4.07 -1.41
C GLU A 131 14.58 -4.48 -1.21
N PHE A 132 13.81 -4.51 -2.29
CA PHE A 132 12.37 -4.78 -2.32
C PHE A 132 12.03 -5.89 -3.32
N PRO A 133 12.51 -7.12 -3.10
CA PRO A 133 12.24 -8.24 -3.99
C PRO A 133 10.74 -8.56 -4.05
N LEU A 134 10.34 -9.19 -5.14
CA LEU A 134 9.02 -9.79 -5.27
C LEU A 134 8.78 -10.80 -4.15
N SER A 135 7.59 -10.77 -3.56
CA SER A 135 7.13 -11.80 -2.63
C SER A 135 6.03 -12.59 -3.34
N GLU A 136 6.37 -13.79 -3.81
CA GLU A 136 5.42 -14.67 -4.49
C GLU A 136 4.41 -15.25 -3.50
N PHE A 137 3.15 -15.34 -3.91
CA PHE A 137 2.06 -15.96 -3.15
C PHE A 137 0.95 -16.37 -4.10
N GLU A 138 0.10 -17.30 -3.66
CA GLU A 138 -1.12 -17.69 -4.37
C GLU A 138 -2.24 -16.67 -4.08
N PRO A 139 -2.78 -15.95 -5.08
CA PRO A 139 -3.86 -15.00 -4.87
C PRO A 139 -5.16 -15.68 -4.40
N ARG A 140 -5.69 -15.24 -3.26
CA ARG A 140 -6.94 -15.77 -2.66
C ARG A 140 -8.00 -14.70 -2.42
N PHE A 141 -7.76 -13.50 -2.93
CA PHE A 141 -8.60 -12.32 -2.81
C PHE A 141 -8.41 -11.48 -4.07
N PRO A 142 -9.33 -10.54 -4.39
CA PRO A 142 -9.21 -9.68 -5.57
C PRO A 142 -7.93 -8.85 -5.57
N ILE A 143 -7.21 -8.85 -6.69
CA ILE A 143 -6.01 -8.04 -6.90
C ILE A 143 -6.16 -7.27 -8.21
N CYS A 144 -5.87 -5.97 -8.15
CA CYS A 144 -5.77 -5.11 -9.32
C CYS A 144 -4.38 -4.45 -9.39
N MET A 145 -3.80 -4.42 -10.58
CA MET A 145 -2.59 -3.68 -10.85
C MET A 145 -2.87 -2.59 -11.88
N ILE A 146 -2.65 -1.33 -11.52
CA ILE A 146 -2.77 -0.16 -12.39
C ILE A 146 -1.36 0.30 -12.76
N SER A 147 -0.89 -0.07 -13.95
CA SER A 147 0.54 0.03 -14.28
C SER A 147 0.80 0.32 -15.74
N LYS A 148 2.03 0.74 -16.06
CA LYS A 148 2.50 0.87 -17.46
C LYS A 148 3.07 -0.44 -18.00
N GLY A 149 3.67 -1.24 -17.12
CA GLY A 149 4.28 -2.52 -17.45
C GLY A 149 3.32 -3.70 -17.31
N PRO A 150 3.72 -4.90 -17.76
CA PRO A 150 2.98 -6.12 -17.48
C PRO A 150 3.03 -6.47 -15.99
N PRO A 151 2.06 -7.25 -15.49
CA PRO A 151 2.11 -7.77 -14.13
C PRO A 151 3.29 -8.75 -13.95
N PRO A 152 3.74 -8.99 -12.70
CA PRO A 152 4.70 -10.06 -12.41
C PRO A 152 4.17 -11.42 -12.88
N GLU A 153 5.05 -12.27 -13.42
CA GLU A 153 4.66 -13.57 -14.02
C GLU A 153 3.83 -14.46 -13.08
N PHE A 154 4.17 -14.49 -11.78
CA PHE A 154 3.42 -15.29 -10.81
C PHE A 154 1.97 -14.81 -10.56
N LEU A 155 1.65 -13.57 -10.97
CA LEU A 155 0.33 -12.98 -10.89
C LEU A 155 -0.40 -13.00 -12.24
N ASP A 156 0.26 -13.42 -13.32
CA ASP A 156 -0.36 -13.46 -14.63
C ASP A 156 -1.54 -14.44 -14.66
N GLY A 157 -2.66 -14.00 -15.21
CA GLY A 157 -3.94 -14.74 -15.19
C GLY A 157 -4.66 -14.79 -13.84
N TRP A 158 -4.09 -14.24 -12.76
CA TRP A 158 -4.71 -14.22 -11.43
C TRP A 158 -5.25 -12.86 -11.01
N ILE A 159 -4.86 -11.80 -11.71
CA ILE A 159 -5.15 -10.42 -11.32
C ILE A 159 -5.79 -9.64 -12.46
N ASP A 160 -6.54 -8.60 -12.12
CA ASP A 160 -6.96 -7.60 -13.08
C ASP A 160 -5.80 -6.63 -13.36
N HIS A 161 -5.53 -6.37 -14.64
CA HIS A 161 -4.49 -5.43 -15.07
C HIS A 161 -5.13 -4.27 -15.83
N LEU A 162 -5.01 -3.07 -15.27
CA LEU A 162 -5.51 -1.84 -15.85
C LEU A 162 -4.33 -0.96 -16.31
N PRO A 163 -4.42 -0.35 -17.50
CA PRO A 163 -3.36 0.56 -17.96
C PRO A 163 -3.34 1.83 -17.12
N LEU A 164 -2.15 2.27 -16.69
CA LEU A 164 -2.01 3.55 -15.98
C LEU A 164 -2.32 4.72 -16.93
N LYS A 165 -3.45 5.39 -16.70
CA LYS A 165 -3.91 6.56 -17.44
C LYS A 165 -4.03 7.76 -16.50
N LYS A 166 -3.20 8.78 -16.77
CA LYS A 166 -3.16 10.00 -15.95
C LYS A 166 -4.54 10.64 -15.82
N GLY A 167 -5.03 10.76 -14.59
CA GLY A 167 -6.32 11.37 -14.26
C GLY A 167 -7.55 10.45 -14.37
N GLN A 168 -7.38 9.18 -14.72
CA GLN A 168 -8.46 8.17 -14.74
C GLN A 168 -8.32 7.11 -13.66
N GLU A 169 -7.23 7.12 -12.88
CA GLU A 169 -6.86 6.07 -11.94
C GLU A 169 -7.95 5.80 -10.92
N LEU A 170 -8.58 6.86 -10.40
CA LEU A 170 -9.68 6.72 -9.45
C LEU A 170 -10.93 6.12 -10.11
N LYS A 171 -11.29 6.56 -11.32
CA LYS A 171 -12.49 6.06 -11.99
C LYS A 171 -12.34 4.58 -12.34
N ASP A 172 -11.15 4.21 -12.81
CA ASP A 172 -10.80 2.83 -13.12
C ASP A 172 -10.79 1.97 -11.84
N LEU A 173 -10.27 2.51 -10.73
CA LEU A 173 -10.33 1.88 -9.41
C LEU A 173 -11.78 1.70 -8.92
N GLU A 174 -12.61 2.73 -8.98
CA GLU A 174 -14.02 2.68 -8.56
C GLU A 174 -14.79 1.62 -9.36
N GLN A 175 -14.61 1.61 -10.67
CA GLN A 175 -15.23 0.60 -11.53
C GLN A 175 -14.78 -0.81 -11.17
N TRP A 176 -13.49 -1.01 -10.90
CA TRP A 176 -12.98 -2.31 -10.46
C TRP A 176 -13.55 -2.71 -9.09
N MET A 177 -13.60 -1.78 -8.14
CA MET A 177 -14.19 -2.00 -6.80
C MET A 177 -15.64 -2.47 -6.90
N ASP A 178 -16.45 -1.83 -7.74
CA ASP A 178 -17.85 -2.24 -7.98
C ASP A 178 -17.94 -3.67 -8.57
N GLN A 179 -17.05 -4.01 -9.52
CA GLN A 179 -17.02 -5.34 -10.16
C GLN A 179 -16.70 -6.47 -9.17
N VAL A 180 -15.82 -6.22 -8.21
CA VAL A 180 -15.42 -7.21 -7.19
C VAL A 180 -16.28 -7.14 -5.93
N GLY A 181 -17.35 -6.33 -5.94
CA GLY A 181 -18.37 -6.28 -4.89
C GLY A 181 -17.98 -5.47 -3.66
N MET A 182 -17.17 -4.41 -3.83
CA MET A 182 -16.77 -3.50 -2.73
C MET A 182 -17.69 -2.28 -2.55
#